data_AF-A0A1X0SUL1-F1
#
_entry.id   AF-A0A1X0SUL1-F1
#
_cell.length_a   1.000
_cell.length_b   1.000
_cell.length_c   1.000
_cell.angle_alpha   90.00
_cell.angle_beta   90.00
_cell.angle_gamma   90.00
#
_symmetry.space_group_name_H-M   'P 1'
#
loop_
_entity.id
_entity.type
_entity.pdbx_description
1 polymer ?
#
loop_
_entity_poly.entity_id
_entity_poly.type
_entity_poly.pdbx_seq_one_letter_code
_entity_poly.pdbx_strand_id
1 'polypeptide(L)'
;MIFLRIRHRFHQRASEWFCAANMLQFGLTLMHKSQTFDSPAYTAFRWLGEAWTGAAVGSCGFVWLCGLIVNGARQRVTSTIRAWCAFVGALVYGLLALGFLWSFKMTNLLSTGIGNYALVSVLALYALFHVMRDKREQG
;
A
#
# COMPACT_ATOMS: atom_id res chain seq x y z
N MET A 1 5.48 2.63 -28.42
CA MET A 1 4.14 1.99 -28.46
C MET A 1 3.69 1.39 -27.11
N ILE A 2 4.57 0.79 -26.29
CA ILE A 2 4.24 0.33 -24.92
C ILE A 2 4.09 1.49 -23.93
N PHE A 3 5.01 2.46 -23.96
CA PHE A 3 4.99 3.63 -23.07
C PHE A 3 3.70 4.47 -23.17
N LEU A 4 3.17 4.65 -24.39
CA LEU A 4 1.90 5.35 -24.63
C LEU A 4 0.70 4.60 -24.02
N ARG A 5 0.71 3.27 -24.06
CA ARG A 5 -0.36 2.44 -23.45
C ARG A 5 -0.31 2.50 -21.92
N ILE A 6 0.90 2.44 -21.34
CA ILE A 6 1.09 2.62 -19.90
C ILE A 6 0.59 4.01 -19.48
N ARG A 7 0.98 5.08 -20.20
CA ARG A 7 0.55 6.45 -19.91
C ARG A 7 -0.97 6.62 -19.95
N HIS A 8 -1.65 6.04 -20.93
CA HIS A 8 -3.11 6.12 -21.01
C HIS A 8 -3.79 5.40 -19.82
N ARG A 9 -3.30 4.20 -19.46
CA ARG A 9 -3.87 3.43 -18.34
C ARG A 9 -3.42 3.92 -16.96
N PHE A 10 -2.38 4.74 -16.90
CA PHE A 10 -1.87 5.34 -15.66
C PHE A 10 -2.95 6.19 -14.99
N HIS A 11 -3.63 7.06 -15.74
CA HIS A 11 -4.71 7.90 -15.19
C HIS A 11 -5.88 7.06 -14.64
N GLN A 12 -6.23 5.96 -15.31
CA GLN A 12 -7.32 5.07 -14.87
C GLN A 12 -6.98 4.29 -13.59
N ARG A 13 -5.70 4.17 -13.25
CA ARG A 13 -5.20 3.34 -12.14
C ARG A 13 -4.33 4.14 -11.16
N ALA A 14 -4.50 5.45 -11.12
CA ALA A 14 -3.66 6.34 -10.32
C ALA A 14 -3.67 5.98 -8.83
N SER A 15 -4.84 5.56 -8.31
CA SER A 15 -4.99 5.07 -6.93
C SER A 15 -4.14 3.84 -6.65
N GLU A 16 -4.13 2.84 -7.55
CA GLU A 16 -3.29 1.65 -7.42
C GLU A 16 -1.81 2.00 -7.46
N TRP A 17 -1.40 2.86 -8.40
CA TRP A 17 -0.01 3.32 -8.51
C TRP A 17 0.46 4.02 -7.24
N PHE A 18 -0.37 4.91 -6.69
CA PHE A 18 -0.08 5.62 -5.46
C PHE A 18 0.08 4.64 -4.28
N CYS A 19 -0.88 3.75 -4.06
CA CYS A 19 -0.82 2.79 -2.94
C CYS A 19 0.38 1.85 -3.07
N ALA A 20 0.64 1.32 -4.27
CA ALA A 20 1.77 0.43 -4.51
C ALA A 20 3.13 1.10 -4.25
N ALA A 21 3.30 2.34 -4.76
CA ALA A 21 4.50 3.12 -4.54
C ALA A 21 4.68 3.53 -3.07
N ASN A 22 3.59 3.92 -2.41
CA ASN A 22 3.61 4.30 -1.00
C ASN A 22 3.96 3.11 -0.09
N MET A 23 3.43 1.91 -0.36
CA MET A 23 3.81 0.69 0.37
C MET A 23 5.30 0.35 0.18
N LEU A 24 5.81 0.45 -1.06
CA LEU A 24 7.23 0.22 -1.31
C LEU A 24 8.10 1.25 -0.57
N GLN A 25 7.75 2.54 -0.65
CA GLN A 25 8.45 3.61 0.06
C GLN A 25 8.44 3.38 1.58
N PHE A 26 7.29 3.01 2.15
CA PHE A 26 7.16 2.70 3.57
C PHE A 26 8.08 1.53 3.97
N GLY A 27 8.07 0.45 3.18
CA GLY A 27 8.95 -0.69 3.39
C GLY A 27 10.43 -0.33 3.35
N LEU A 28 10.85 0.43 2.33
CA LEU A 28 12.23 0.90 2.20
C LEU A 28 12.65 1.82 3.35
N THR A 29 11.72 2.62 3.87
CA THR A 29 11.98 3.51 5.02
C THR A 29 12.27 2.69 6.28
N LEU A 30 11.47 1.65 6.56
CA LEU A 30 11.70 0.77 7.71
C LEU A 30 12.92 -0.17 7.55
N MET A 31 13.40 -0.36 6.33
CA MET A 31 14.65 -1.07 6.07
C MET A 31 15.89 -0.18 6.20
N HIS A 32 15.72 1.13 6.41
CA HIS A 32 16.84 2.02 6.71
C HIS A 32 17.48 1.67 8.05
N LYS A 33 18.77 2.01 8.24
CA LYS A 33 19.51 1.68 9.48
C LYS A 33 18.97 2.41 10.72
N SER A 34 18.33 3.56 10.52
CA SER A 34 17.73 4.36 11.59
C SER A 34 16.45 3.70 12.09
N GLN A 35 16.33 3.52 13.40
CA GLN A 35 15.16 2.91 14.03
C GLN A 35 13.99 3.91 14.11
N THR A 36 13.00 3.72 13.23
CA THR A 36 11.76 4.50 13.20
C THR A 36 10.83 4.20 14.38
N PHE A 37 10.73 2.94 14.79
CA PHE A 37 9.85 2.45 15.85
C PHE A 37 10.33 2.84 17.25
N ASP A 38 11.58 3.29 17.39
CA ASP A 38 12.07 3.90 18.64
C ASP A 38 11.38 5.25 18.93
N SER A 39 10.79 5.90 17.92
CA SER A 39 9.97 7.09 18.14
C SER A 39 8.73 6.75 18.99
N PRO A 40 8.38 7.57 20.01
CA PRO A 40 7.18 7.38 20.82
C PRO A 40 5.88 7.26 20.01
N ALA A 41 5.81 7.95 18.86
CA ALA A 41 4.65 7.90 17.96
C ALA A 41 4.41 6.50 17.35
N TYR A 42 5.41 5.61 17.41
CA TYR A 42 5.38 4.26 16.85
C TYR A 42 5.41 3.17 17.92
N THR A 43 5.19 3.51 19.19
CA THR A 43 5.33 2.59 20.33
C THR A 43 4.56 1.28 20.14
N ALA A 44 3.35 1.31 19.57
CA ALA A 44 2.54 0.12 19.33
C ALA A 44 3.10 -0.83 18.27
N PHE A 45 4.05 -0.40 17.44
CA PHE A 45 4.65 -1.19 16.36
C PHE A 45 5.96 -1.86 16.76
N ARG A 46 6.57 -1.47 17.89
CA ARG A 46 7.90 -1.95 18.32
C ARG A 46 8.01 -3.48 18.36
N TRP A 47 6.94 -4.17 18.76
CA TRP A 47 6.93 -5.63 18.87
C TRP A 47 6.99 -6.37 17.52
N LEU A 48 6.62 -5.71 16.41
CA LEU A 48 6.65 -6.31 15.07
C LEU A 48 8.06 -6.40 14.47
N GLY A 49 8.96 -5.53 14.93
CA GLY A 49 10.29 -5.34 14.36
C GLY A 49 10.27 -4.59 13.01
N GLU A 50 11.17 -3.62 12.86
CA GLU A 50 11.22 -2.75 11.67
C GLU A 50 11.62 -3.49 10.41
N ALA A 51 12.71 -4.27 10.46
CA ALA A 51 13.24 -4.96 9.29
C ALA A 51 12.22 -5.94 8.70
N TRP A 52 11.53 -6.72 9.55
CA TRP A 52 10.51 -7.66 9.12
C TRP A 52 9.29 -6.93 8.54
N THR A 53 8.77 -5.93 9.25
CA THR A 53 7.64 -5.11 8.78
C THR A 53 7.97 -4.43 7.45
N GLY A 54 9.16 -3.85 7.35
CA GLY A 54 9.65 -3.18 6.16
C GLY A 54 9.76 -4.11 4.97
N ALA A 55 10.37 -5.28 5.16
CA ALA A 55 10.49 -6.31 4.13
C ALA A 55 9.11 -6.82 3.67
N ALA A 56 8.19 -7.10 4.59
CA ALA A 56 6.87 -7.61 4.28
C ALA A 56 6.01 -6.58 3.50
N VAL A 57 5.89 -5.37 4.02
CA VAL A 57 5.10 -4.29 3.40
C VAL A 57 5.73 -3.83 2.09
N GLY A 58 7.06 -3.67 2.07
CA GLY A 58 7.81 -3.27 0.90
C GLY A 58 7.72 -4.29 -0.24
N SER A 59 7.84 -5.58 0.07
CA SER A 59 7.68 -6.66 -0.92
C SER A 59 6.27 -6.68 -1.51
N CYS A 60 5.23 -6.45 -0.70
CA CYS A 60 3.86 -6.35 -1.20
C CYS A 60 3.69 -5.18 -2.18
N GLY A 61 4.21 -3.99 -1.82
CA GLY A 61 4.22 -2.82 -2.71
C GLY A 61 4.98 -3.08 -4.01
N PHE A 62 6.13 -3.75 -3.93
CA PHE A 62 6.93 -4.12 -5.10
C PHE A 62 6.17 -5.09 -6.03
N VAL A 63 5.56 -6.14 -5.48
CA VAL A 63 4.75 -7.10 -6.26
C VAL A 63 3.56 -6.38 -6.92
N TRP A 64 2.93 -5.45 -6.22
CA TRP A 64 1.83 -4.66 -6.78
C TRP A 64 2.30 -3.79 -7.95
N LEU A 65 3.44 -3.10 -7.83
CA LEU A 65 4.05 -2.32 -8.92
C LEU A 65 4.39 -3.20 -10.14
N CYS A 66 5.02 -4.36 -9.92
CA CYS A 66 5.28 -5.33 -10.98
C CYS A 66 3.97 -5.76 -11.66
N GLY A 67 2.92 -6.02 -10.88
CA GLY A 67 1.58 -6.30 -11.39
C GLY A 67 1.04 -5.17 -12.26
N LEU A 68 1.20 -3.91 -11.86
CA LEU A 68 0.77 -2.74 -12.63
C LEU A 68 1.54 -2.56 -13.94
N ILE A 69 2.86 -2.74 -13.92
CA ILE A 69 3.73 -2.63 -15.10
C ILE A 69 3.36 -3.71 -16.12
N VAL A 70 3.26 -4.98 -15.68
CA VAL A 70 2.91 -6.11 -16.56
C VAL A 70 1.50 -5.93 -17.14
N ASN A 71 0.53 -5.51 -16.33
CA ASN A 71 -0.84 -5.24 -16.78
C ASN A 71 -1.00 -3.96 -17.63
N GLY A 72 -0.04 -3.03 -17.57
CA GLY A 72 0.02 -1.87 -18.45
C GLY A 72 0.63 -2.21 -19.81
N ALA A 73 1.51 -3.21 -19.87
CA ALA A 73 2.18 -3.64 -21.09
C ALA A 73 1.39 -4.68 -21.91
N ARG A 74 0.61 -5.56 -21.27
CA ARG A 74 -0.14 -6.64 -21.94
C ARG A 74 -1.54 -6.23 -22.41
N GLN A 75 -2.01 -6.86 -23.50
CA GLN A 75 -3.38 -6.70 -24.00
C GLN A 75 -4.43 -7.45 -23.16
N ARG A 76 -4.09 -8.62 -22.61
CA ARG A 76 -4.94 -9.37 -21.66
C ARG A 76 -4.50 -9.08 -20.23
N VAL A 77 -5.47 -8.71 -19.40
CA VAL A 77 -5.26 -8.13 -18.07
C VAL A 77 -5.28 -9.24 -17.01
N THR A 78 -4.14 -9.52 -16.39
CA THR A 78 -4.06 -10.30 -15.14
C THR A 78 -4.50 -9.45 -13.94
N SER A 79 -5.82 -9.38 -13.71
CA SER A 79 -6.45 -8.58 -12.63
C SER A 79 -6.32 -9.18 -11.23
N THR A 80 -6.05 -10.48 -11.10
CA THR A 80 -6.04 -11.18 -9.79
C THR A 80 -4.92 -10.71 -8.85
N ILE A 81 -3.68 -10.55 -9.34
CA ILE A 81 -2.56 -10.08 -8.49
C ILE A 81 -2.85 -8.66 -7.97
N ARG A 82 -3.34 -7.78 -8.85
CA ARG A 82 -3.72 -6.40 -8.49
C ARG A 82 -4.81 -6.38 -7.42
N ALA A 83 -5.83 -7.23 -7.56
CA ALA A 83 -6.91 -7.31 -6.58
C ALA A 83 -6.39 -7.76 -5.20
N TRP A 84 -5.56 -8.81 -5.17
CA TRP A 84 -4.96 -9.28 -3.91
C TRP A 84 -4.06 -8.23 -3.27
N CYS A 85 -3.22 -7.55 -4.05
CA CYS A 85 -2.38 -6.47 -3.54
C CYS A 85 -3.22 -5.30 -3.01
N ALA A 86 -4.29 -4.91 -3.69
CA ALA A 86 -5.19 -3.85 -3.23
C ALA A 86 -5.90 -4.21 -1.92
N PHE A 87 -6.36 -5.46 -1.79
CA PHE A 87 -6.94 -5.98 -0.57
C PHE A 87 -5.94 -6.00 0.60
N VAL A 88 -4.75 -6.57 0.38
CA VAL A 88 -3.69 -6.61 1.40
C VAL A 88 -3.26 -5.18 1.77
N GLY A 89 -3.11 -4.28 0.80
CA GLY A 89 -2.79 -2.88 1.05
C GLY A 89 -3.84 -2.20 1.94
N ALA A 90 -5.13 -2.39 1.64
CA ALA A 90 -6.21 -1.86 2.48
C ALA A 90 -6.12 -2.35 3.93
N LEU A 91 -5.85 -3.64 4.14
CA LEU A 91 -5.66 -4.21 5.47
C LEU A 91 -4.43 -3.65 6.18
N VAL A 92 -3.28 -3.60 5.51
CA VAL A 92 -2.04 -3.05 6.08
C VAL A 92 -2.24 -1.61 6.52
N TYR A 93 -2.83 -0.76 5.67
CA TYR A 93 -3.09 0.63 6.01
C TYR A 93 -4.12 0.80 7.13
N GLY A 94 -5.16 -0.04 7.17
CA GLY A 94 -6.11 -0.07 8.28
C GLY A 94 -5.44 -0.44 9.61
N LEU A 95 -4.57 -1.44 9.61
CA LEU A 95 -3.79 -1.85 10.77
C LEU A 95 -2.78 -0.77 11.20
N LEU A 96 -2.15 -0.06 10.25
CA LEU A 96 -1.31 1.09 10.57
C LEU A 96 -2.12 2.20 11.26
N ALA A 97 -3.28 2.56 10.75
CA ALA A 97 -4.14 3.56 11.38
C ALA A 97 -4.51 3.17 12.82
N LEU A 98 -4.87 1.90 13.04
CA LEU A 98 -5.15 1.36 14.37
C LEU A 98 -3.91 1.36 15.28
N GLY A 99 -2.73 1.02 14.77
CA GLY A 99 -1.49 1.05 15.54
C GLY A 99 -1.08 2.46 15.96
N PHE A 100 -1.30 3.48 15.11
CA PHE A 100 -1.10 4.87 15.52
C PHE A 100 -2.13 5.32 16.56
N LEU A 101 -3.39 4.88 16.44
CA LEU A 101 -4.42 5.14 17.44
C LEU A 101 -4.06 4.51 18.79
N TRP A 102 -3.51 3.30 18.76
CA TRP A 102 -3.05 2.60 19.97
C TRP A 102 -1.82 3.29 20.58
N SER A 103 -0.87 3.72 19.76
CA SER A 103 0.30 4.49 20.21
C SER A 103 -0.12 5.81 20.88
N PHE A 104 -1.13 6.49 20.34
CA PHE A 104 -1.72 7.68 20.97
C PHE A 104 -2.29 7.37 22.36
N LYS A 105 -3.05 6.27 22.51
CA LYS A 105 -3.59 5.87 23.82
C LYS A 105 -2.52 5.58 24.87
N MET A 106 -1.35 5.07 24.44
CA MET A 106 -0.24 4.73 25.34
C MET A 106 0.63 5.92 25.71
N THR A 107 0.84 6.85 24.77
CA THR A 107 1.87 7.90 24.89
C THR A 107 1.29 9.31 24.98
N ASN A 108 -0.01 9.47 24.72
CA ASN A 108 -0.70 10.74 24.57
C ASN A 108 -0.11 11.66 23.48
N LEU A 109 0.65 11.10 22.54
CA LEU A 109 1.24 11.81 21.41
C LEU A 109 0.42 11.57 20.15
N LEU A 110 -0.16 12.65 19.62
CA LEU A 110 -0.97 12.59 18.41
C LEU A 110 -0.06 12.57 17.17
N SER A 111 -0.33 11.63 16.27
CA SER A 111 0.35 11.52 14.98
C SER A 111 -0.65 11.66 13.83
N THR A 112 -0.24 12.32 12.76
CA THR A 112 -1.01 12.37 11.50
C THR A 112 -1.22 10.99 10.89
N GLY A 113 -0.45 9.99 11.32
CA GLY A 113 -0.55 8.60 10.86
C GLY A 113 -1.95 8.01 10.97
N ILE A 114 -2.72 8.35 12.00
CA ILE A 114 -4.09 7.81 12.17
C ILE A 114 -4.96 8.16 10.95
N GLY A 115 -5.09 9.46 10.67
CA GLY A 115 -5.92 9.95 9.57
C GLY A 115 -5.33 9.58 8.22
N ASN A 116 -4.01 9.73 8.05
CA ASN A 116 -3.34 9.45 6.79
C ASN A 116 -3.53 7.99 6.37
N TYR A 117 -3.19 7.03 7.23
CA TYR A 117 -3.31 5.62 6.88
C TYR A 117 -4.77 5.14 6.79
N ALA A 118 -5.71 5.74 7.53
CA ALA A 118 -7.13 5.48 7.34
C ALA A 118 -7.60 5.88 5.94
N LEU A 119 -7.22 7.07 5.47
CA LEU A 119 -7.56 7.54 4.12
C LEU A 119 -6.91 6.70 3.03
N VAL A 120 -5.64 6.30 3.20
CA VAL A 120 -4.97 5.43 2.23
C VAL A 120 -5.57 4.02 2.22
N SER A 121 -6.06 3.51 3.36
CA SER A 121 -6.82 2.27 3.41
C SER A 121 -8.11 2.35 2.58
N VAL A 122 -8.86 3.46 2.71
CA VAL A 122 -10.04 3.73 1.88
C VAL A 122 -9.67 3.82 0.39
N LEU A 123 -8.55 4.48 0.05
CA LEU A 123 -8.07 4.56 -1.32
C LEU A 123 -7.70 3.18 -1.90
N ALA A 124 -7.10 2.31 -1.09
CA ALA A 124 -6.79 0.94 -1.47
C ALA A 124 -8.06 0.08 -1.66
N LEU A 125 -9.09 0.27 -0.82
CA LEU A 125 -10.41 -0.35 -1.02
C LEU A 125 -11.10 0.15 -2.30
N TYR A 126 -11.01 1.45 -2.58
CA TYR A 126 -11.51 2.02 -3.83
C TYR A 126 -10.78 1.42 -5.05
N ALA A 127 -9.46 1.28 -4.97
CA ALA A 127 -8.67 0.58 -5.98
C ALA A 127 -9.11 -0.88 -6.15
N LEU A 128 -9.35 -1.61 -5.06
CA LEU A 128 -9.86 -2.98 -5.09
C LEU A 128 -11.22 -3.05 -5.79
N PHE A 129 -12.17 -2.17 -5.44
CA PHE A 129 -13.47 -2.09 -6.08
C PHE A 129 -13.35 -1.88 -7.60
N HIS A 130 -12.50 -0.95 -8.04
CA HIS A 130 -12.25 -0.72 -9.45
C HIS A 130 -11.64 -1.93 -10.15
N VAL A 131 -10.64 -2.59 -9.55
CA VAL A 131 -10.02 -3.80 -10.13
C VAL A 131 -11.03 -4.94 -10.27
N MET A 132 -11.91 -5.10 -9.28
CA MET A 132 -12.94 -6.15 -9.30
C MET A 132 -14.01 -5.87 -10.37
N ARG A 133 -14.38 -4.60 -10.54
CA ARG A 133 -15.28 -4.18 -11.63
C ARG A 133 -14.64 -4.43 -13.00
N ASP A 134 -13.38 -4.02 -13.20
CA ASP A 134 -12.61 -4.29 -14.42
C ASP A 134 -12.58 -5.79 -14.75
N LYS A 135 -12.41 -6.63 -13.71
CA LYS A 135 -12.35 -8.09 -13.85
C LYS A 135 -13.70 -8.68 -14.29
N ARG A 136 -14.82 -8.14 -13.82
CA ARG A 136 -16.17 -8.57 -14.20
C ARG A 136 -16.55 -8.16 -15.63
N GLU A 137 -16.10 -7.01 -16.09
CA GLU A 137 -16.41 -6.50 -17.44
C GLU A 137 -15.57 -7.19 -18.54
N GLN A 138 -14.44 -7.83 -18.20
CA GLN A 138 -13.48 -8.43 -19.15
C GLN A 138 -13.35 -9.96 -19.06
N GLY A 139 -14.02 -10.60 -18.09
CA GLY A 139 -14.05 -12.05 -17.90
C GLY A 139 -15.33 -12.65 -18.43
#